data_AF-A0AAN7DJ67-F1
#
_entry.id   AF-A0AAN7DJ67-F1
#
_cell.length_a   1.000
_cell.length_b   1.000
_cell.length_c   1.000
_cell.angle_alpha   90.00
_cell.angle_beta   90.00
_cell.angle_gamma   90.00
#
_symmetry.space_group_name_H-M   'P 1'
#
loop_
_entity.id
_entity.type
_entity.pdbx_description
1 polymer ?
#
loop_
_entity_poly.entity_id
_entity_poly.type
_entity_poly.pdbx_seq_one_letter_code
_entity_poly.pdbx_strand_id
1 'polypeptide(L)'
;MGNSMMDFFVRETRASVEGTLAIIRFGSCGTLSHLAPPGAVIVPSGGYCIRRNIDYFADEPVYPELKDKPYLFSGNFKADEGMKEILVKTLEAALAPVEAENEYVGPVLTGGLNADGCSFYSSQGRLDPDFWDDNESLLKDIVLKYPKTHSIEMETSMLFHLARCARDPTKPIKAAGCMQVFADRLANSFIRPEIVAVLEPLVGKACLDALIQVEVENEMSVEGTVWEPVSQRTAQE
;
A
#
# COMPACT_ATOMS: atom_id res chain seq x y z
N MET A 1 -6.86 6.45 -8.62
CA MET A 1 -5.61 5.91 -8.04
C MET A 1 -4.79 7.07 -7.51
N GLY A 2 -3.84 6.81 -6.63
CA GLY A 2 -2.99 7.77 -5.96
C GLY A 2 -3.42 8.09 -4.53
N ASN A 3 -2.51 8.74 -3.82
CA ASN A 3 -2.66 9.07 -2.40
C ASN A 3 -3.97 9.84 -2.08
N SER A 4 -4.47 10.69 -3.00
CA SER A 4 -5.72 11.42 -2.77
C SER A 4 -6.93 10.48 -2.64
N MET A 5 -6.97 9.40 -3.42
CA MET A 5 -8.06 8.43 -3.33
C MET A 5 -7.98 7.62 -2.04
N MET A 6 -6.76 7.29 -1.58
CA MET A 6 -6.57 6.69 -0.26
C MET A 6 -7.00 7.64 0.87
N ASP A 7 -6.73 8.95 0.72
CA ASP A 7 -7.16 9.96 1.69
C ASP A 7 -8.68 10.05 1.80
N PHE A 8 -9.39 10.14 0.66
CA PHE A 8 -10.85 10.08 0.63
C PHE A 8 -11.37 8.83 1.34
N PHE A 9 -10.88 7.65 0.93
CA PHE A 9 -11.31 6.39 1.53
C PHE A 9 -11.13 6.37 3.05
N VAL A 10 -9.93 6.67 3.55
CA VAL A 10 -9.64 6.60 4.99
C VAL A 10 -10.45 7.63 5.77
N ARG A 11 -10.55 8.87 5.30
CA ARG A 11 -11.27 9.93 6.01
C ARG A 11 -12.77 9.72 6.03
N GLU A 12 -13.37 9.35 4.91
CA GLU A 12 -14.82 9.13 4.84
C GLU A 12 -15.23 7.87 5.62
N THR A 13 -14.41 6.82 5.57
CA THR A 13 -14.62 5.63 6.41
C THR A 13 -14.52 6.00 7.89
N ARG A 14 -13.49 6.74 8.30
CA ARG A 14 -13.34 7.19 9.69
C ARG A 14 -14.51 8.07 10.14
N ALA A 15 -15.04 8.93 9.28
CA ALA A 15 -16.17 9.80 9.60
C ALA A 15 -17.46 9.00 9.87
N SER A 16 -17.55 7.76 9.37
CA SER A 16 -18.75 6.92 9.42
C SER A 16 -18.58 5.66 10.28
N VAL A 17 -17.45 5.51 10.95
CA VAL A 17 -17.13 4.36 11.81
C VAL A 17 -16.80 4.90 13.20
N GLU A 18 -17.00 4.08 14.23
CA GLU A 18 -16.68 4.35 15.64
C GLU A 18 -15.71 3.27 16.14
N GLY A 19 -14.91 3.61 17.16
CA GLY A 19 -13.89 2.71 17.69
C GLY A 19 -12.70 2.49 16.78
N THR A 20 -12.01 1.36 16.98
CA THR A 20 -10.85 0.94 16.18
C THR A 20 -11.24 0.70 14.73
N LEU A 21 -10.47 1.22 13.79
CA LEU A 21 -10.63 0.96 12.36
C LEU A 21 -9.43 0.14 11.86
N ALA A 22 -9.70 -1.07 11.38
CA ALA A 22 -8.69 -1.99 10.85
C ALA A 22 -8.74 -1.98 9.31
N ILE A 23 -7.62 -1.64 8.66
CA ILE A 23 -7.55 -1.54 7.19
C ILE A 23 -6.36 -2.35 6.67
N ILE A 24 -6.64 -3.32 5.80
CA ILE A 24 -5.63 -3.96 4.94
C ILE A 24 -5.79 -3.44 3.53
N ARG A 25 -4.75 -2.83 2.99
CA ARG A 25 -4.65 -2.58 1.54
C ARG A 25 -4.13 -3.83 0.85
N PHE A 26 -4.93 -4.41 -0.03
CA PHE A 26 -4.46 -5.35 -1.04
C PHE A 26 -4.42 -4.66 -2.40
N GLY A 27 -3.28 -4.72 -3.10
CA GLY A 27 -3.13 -4.12 -4.43
C GLY A 27 -2.02 -4.75 -5.26
N SER A 28 -1.65 -4.07 -6.35
CA SER A 28 -0.54 -4.45 -7.22
C SER A 28 0.64 -3.50 -7.08
N CYS A 29 1.86 -3.96 -7.36
CA CYS A 29 3.05 -3.11 -7.38
C CYS A 29 4.07 -3.52 -8.46
N GLY A 30 5.04 -2.64 -8.69
CA GLY A 30 6.32 -3.03 -9.25
C GLY A 30 7.30 -3.45 -8.15
N THR A 31 8.18 -4.40 -8.42
CA THR A 31 9.28 -4.78 -7.51
C THR A 31 10.57 -4.03 -7.85
N LEU A 32 11.33 -3.69 -6.81
CA LEU A 32 12.72 -3.21 -6.87
C LEU A 32 13.67 -4.22 -6.20
N SER A 33 13.20 -5.45 -5.97
CA SER A 33 13.93 -6.50 -5.27
C SER A 33 13.92 -7.79 -6.08
N HIS A 34 15.11 -8.36 -6.30
CA HIS A 34 15.27 -9.69 -6.90
C HIS A 34 14.68 -10.82 -6.05
N LEU A 35 14.38 -10.55 -4.77
CA LEU A 35 13.77 -11.51 -3.85
C LEU A 35 12.24 -11.66 -4.05
N ALA A 36 11.62 -10.75 -4.82
CA ALA A 36 10.18 -10.77 -5.07
C ALA A 36 9.93 -10.61 -6.58
N PRO A 37 10.13 -11.66 -7.38
CA PRO A 37 9.84 -11.64 -8.81
C PRO A 37 8.33 -11.45 -9.09
N PRO A 38 7.91 -11.19 -10.34
CA PRO A 38 6.50 -11.15 -10.69
C PRO A 38 5.77 -12.43 -10.26
N GLY A 39 4.62 -12.28 -9.61
CA GLY A 39 3.91 -13.39 -8.94
C GLY A 39 4.22 -13.55 -7.46
N ALA A 40 5.20 -12.83 -6.91
CA ALA A 40 5.39 -12.73 -5.46
C ALA A 40 4.36 -11.80 -4.81
N VAL A 41 4.21 -11.91 -3.49
CA VAL A 41 3.41 -10.99 -2.67
C VAL A 41 4.32 -10.31 -1.65
N ILE A 42 4.34 -8.98 -1.61
CA ILE A 42 5.18 -8.21 -0.70
C ILE A 42 4.32 -7.66 0.44
N VAL A 43 4.76 -7.85 1.69
CA VAL A 43 4.15 -7.26 2.89
C VAL A 43 5.15 -6.28 3.53
N PRO A 44 5.07 -4.97 3.25
CA PRO A 44 6.03 -3.99 3.75
C PRO A 44 5.89 -3.73 5.26
N SER A 45 7.01 -3.47 5.95
CA SER A 45 7.00 -2.97 7.35
C SER A 45 6.67 -1.47 7.45
N GLY A 46 6.66 -0.77 6.33
CA GLY A 46 6.36 0.64 6.24
C GLY A 46 6.59 1.16 4.83
N GLY A 47 6.44 2.47 4.64
CA GLY A 47 6.67 3.08 3.34
C GLY A 47 6.88 4.58 3.40
N TYR A 48 7.19 5.17 2.25
CA TYR A 48 7.41 6.58 2.07
C TYR A 48 6.85 7.03 0.72
N CYS A 49 6.57 8.32 0.59
CA CYS A 49 6.06 8.91 -0.64
C CYS A 49 7.20 9.58 -1.43
N ILE A 50 7.10 9.50 -2.76
CA ILE A 50 7.93 10.20 -3.73
C ILE A 50 7.04 11.20 -4.46
N ARG A 51 7.34 12.48 -4.31
CA ARG A 51 6.57 13.58 -4.90
C ARG A 51 7.41 14.25 -5.97
N ARG A 52 6.87 14.41 -7.18
CA ARG A 52 7.42 15.31 -8.19
C ARG A 52 7.39 16.72 -7.63
N ASN A 53 8.53 17.37 -7.58
CA ASN A 53 8.65 18.76 -7.16
C ASN A 53 8.21 19.64 -8.33
N ILE A 54 7.04 20.27 -8.26
CA ILE A 54 6.56 21.10 -9.36
C ILE A 54 7.42 22.37 -9.51
N ASP A 55 7.89 22.95 -8.40
CA ASP A 55 8.74 24.13 -8.39
C ASP A 55 10.08 23.91 -9.11
N TYR A 56 10.59 22.67 -9.15
CA TYR A 56 11.80 22.34 -9.94
C TYR A 56 11.65 22.71 -11.42
N PHE A 57 10.45 22.59 -11.96
CA PHE A 57 10.15 22.81 -13.38
C PHE A 57 9.56 24.20 -13.66
N ALA A 58 9.52 25.08 -12.65
CA ALA A 58 9.03 26.44 -12.80
C ALA A 58 10.16 27.40 -13.19
N ASP A 59 9.86 28.40 -14.03
CA ASP A 59 10.81 29.47 -14.36
C ASP A 59 11.22 30.28 -13.13
N GLU A 60 10.30 30.44 -12.18
CA GLU A 60 10.48 31.18 -10.92
C GLU A 60 10.11 30.29 -9.71
N PRO A 61 11.04 29.44 -9.23
CA PRO A 61 10.77 28.54 -8.09
C PRO A 61 10.56 29.33 -6.79
N VAL A 62 9.56 28.93 -5.99
CA VAL A 62 9.24 29.58 -4.71
C VAL A 62 10.21 29.17 -3.59
N TYR A 63 10.79 27.96 -3.69
CA TYR A 63 11.74 27.40 -2.73
C TYR A 63 13.13 27.17 -3.36
N PRO A 64 14.02 28.19 -3.37
CA PRO A 64 15.33 28.10 -4.02
C PRO A 64 16.23 26.98 -3.49
N GLU A 65 16.05 26.55 -2.25
CA GLU A 65 16.80 25.47 -1.61
C GLU A 65 16.42 24.07 -2.14
N LEU A 66 15.30 23.95 -2.87
CA LEU A 66 14.81 22.72 -3.49
C LEU A 66 14.94 22.74 -5.02
N LYS A 67 15.47 23.82 -5.61
CA LYS A 67 15.50 24.04 -7.07
C LYS A 67 16.25 22.95 -7.85
N ASP A 68 17.16 22.22 -7.21
CA ASP A 68 17.97 21.17 -7.84
C ASP A 68 17.42 19.75 -7.53
N LYS A 69 16.19 19.65 -7.02
CA LYS A 69 15.56 18.38 -6.62
C LYS A 69 14.26 18.17 -7.40
N PRO A 70 14.27 17.39 -8.49
CA PRO A 70 13.05 17.10 -9.26
C PRO A 70 12.07 16.22 -8.48
N TYR A 71 12.55 15.45 -7.50
CA TYR A 71 11.74 14.57 -6.65
C TYR A 71 12.07 14.74 -5.16
N LEU A 72 11.01 14.73 -4.34
CA LEU A 72 11.08 14.84 -2.88
C LEU A 72 10.61 13.54 -2.25
N PHE A 73 11.38 13.07 -1.26
CA PHE A 73 11.11 11.85 -0.51
C PHE A 73 10.61 12.23 0.88
N SER A 74 9.48 11.65 1.31
CA SER A 74 9.02 11.81 2.70
C SER A 74 9.88 11.02 3.69
N GLY A 75 9.58 11.17 4.98
CA GLY A 75 9.98 10.19 5.99
C GLY A 75 9.20 8.88 5.85
N ASN A 76 9.58 7.89 6.67
CA ASN A 76 8.96 6.56 6.67
C ASN A 76 7.77 6.50 7.63
N PHE A 77 6.68 5.89 7.17
CA PHE A 77 5.47 5.60 7.93
C PHE A 77 5.38 4.09 8.13
N LYS A 78 5.27 3.64 9.38
CA LYS A 78 5.23 2.22 9.72
C LYS A 78 3.83 1.65 9.51
N ALA A 79 3.77 0.38 9.12
CA ALA A 79 2.57 -0.42 9.26
C ALA A 79 2.31 -0.74 10.75
N ASP A 80 1.09 -1.14 11.07
CA ASP A 80 0.76 -1.74 12.37
C ASP A 80 1.41 -3.13 12.48
N GLU A 81 2.25 -3.34 13.49
CA GLU A 81 3.06 -4.55 13.62
C GLU A 81 2.20 -5.79 13.89
N GLY A 82 1.19 -5.69 14.76
CA GLY A 82 0.32 -6.81 15.09
C GLY A 82 -0.53 -7.24 13.89
N MET A 83 -1.11 -6.28 13.18
CA MET A 83 -1.88 -6.53 11.96
C MET A 83 -1.01 -7.13 10.85
N LYS A 84 0.22 -6.63 10.69
CA LYS A 84 1.19 -7.17 9.74
C LYS A 84 1.54 -8.63 10.05
N GLU A 85 1.81 -8.97 11.31
CA GLU A 85 2.12 -10.35 11.71
C GLU A 85 0.98 -11.32 11.41
N ILE A 86 -0.27 -10.91 11.65
CA ILE A 86 -1.46 -11.70 11.30
C ILE A 86 -1.53 -11.87 9.78
N LEU A 87 -1.40 -10.78 9.02
CA LEU A 87 -1.47 -10.79 7.56
C LEU A 87 -0.40 -11.68 6.93
N VAL A 88 0.84 -11.64 7.43
CA VAL A 88 1.93 -12.50 6.94
C VAL A 88 1.59 -13.97 7.14
N LYS A 89 1.17 -14.34 8.35
CA LYS A 89 0.81 -15.73 8.68
C LYS A 89 -0.34 -16.26 7.80
N THR A 90 -1.37 -15.45 7.56
CA THR A 90 -2.50 -15.88 6.72
C THR A 90 -2.10 -15.99 5.26
N LEU A 91 -1.26 -15.08 4.75
CA LEU A 91 -0.74 -15.14 3.38
C LEU A 91 0.16 -16.35 3.16
N GLU A 92 1.13 -16.59 4.05
CA GLU A 92 2.03 -17.75 3.98
C GLU A 92 1.23 -19.06 4.01
N ALA A 93 0.26 -19.19 4.91
CA ALA A 93 -0.59 -20.38 4.97
C ALA A 93 -1.45 -20.57 3.70
N ALA A 94 -1.97 -19.49 3.14
CA ALA A 94 -2.81 -19.54 1.94
C ALA A 94 -2.01 -19.85 0.67
N LEU A 95 -0.78 -19.36 0.56
CA LEU A 95 0.04 -19.49 -0.64
C LEU A 95 0.95 -20.72 -0.62
N ALA A 96 1.31 -21.27 0.55
CA ALA A 96 2.20 -22.43 0.64
C ALA A 96 1.80 -23.64 -0.23
N PRO A 97 0.51 -24.04 -0.32
CA PRO A 97 0.12 -25.16 -1.20
C PRO A 97 0.35 -24.84 -2.68
N VAL A 98 0.08 -23.61 -3.09
CA VAL A 98 0.20 -23.20 -4.49
C VAL A 98 1.66 -22.97 -4.87
N GLU A 99 2.47 -22.39 -3.98
CA GLU A 99 3.90 -22.25 -4.18
C GLU A 99 4.60 -23.61 -4.33
N ALA A 100 4.14 -24.64 -3.59
CA ALA A 100 4.68 -25.99 -3.69
C ALA A 100 4.30 -26.73 -5.00
N GLU A 101 3.14 -26.41 -5.57
CA GLU A 101 2.60 -27.09 -6.77
C GLU A 101 2.86 -26.30 -8.08
N ASN A 102 3.03 -24.98 -7.99
CA ASN A 102 3.06 -24.08 -9.12
C ASN A 102 4.38 -23.31 -9.18
N GLU A 103 5.24 -23.69 -10.13
CA GLU A 103 6.57 -23.09 -10.33
C GLU A 103 6.55 -21.59 -10.65
N TYR A 104 5.38 -20.99 -10.89
CA TYR A 104 5.22 -19.60 -11.32
C TYR A 104 4.64 -18.66 -10.24
N VAL A 105 4.26 -19.18 -9.07
CA VAL A 105 3.89 -18.35 -7.92
C VAL A 105 5.14 -18.02 -7.13
N GLY A 106 5.35 -16.73 -6.85
CA GLY A 106 6.50 -16.26 -6.07
C GLY A 106 6.23 -16.31 -4.56
N PRO A 107 7.28 -16.10 -3.75
CA PRO A 107 7.18 -16.16 -2.30
C PRO A 107 6.38 -14.98 -1.72
N VAL A 108 5.99 -15.12 -0.45
CA VAL A 108 5.62 -13.98 0.38
C VAL A 108 6.90 -13.32 0.90
N LEU A 109 7.22 -12.12 0.39
CA LEU A 109 8.35 -11.34 0.88
C LEU A 109 7.89 -10.36 1.97
N THR A 110 8.34 -10.61 3.20
CA THR A 110 7.96 -9.82 4.36
C THR A 110 9.05 -8.80 4.74
N GLY A 111 8.62 -7.60 5.11
CA GLY A 111 9.49 -6.53 5.58
C GLY A 111 9.89 -5.53 4.50
N GLY A 112 11.01 -4.84 4.72
CA GLY A 112 11.43 -3.75 3.85
C GLY A 112 10.45 -2.58 3.80
N LEU A 113 10.54 -1.79 2.72
CA LEU A 113 9.77 -0.57 2.51
C LEU A 113 9.01 -0.60 1.18
N ASN A 114 7.85 0.04 1.19
CA ASN A 114 7.11 0.44 0.00
C ASN A 114 7.40 1.90 -0.37
N ALA A 115 7.48 2.21 -1.66
CA ALA A 115 7.54 3.57 -2.19
C ALA A 115 6.23 3.92 -2.91
N ASP A 116 5.56 5.01 -2.50
CA ASP A 116 4.39 5.54 -3.20
C ASP A 116 4.83 6.65 -4.16
N GLY A 117 4.82 6.39 -5.46
CA GLY A 117 4.94 7.45 -6.46
C GLY A 117 3.65 8.25 -6.58
N CYS A 118 3.73 9.58 -6.61
CA CYS A 118 2.55 10.42 -6.88
C CYS A 118 2.01 10.33 -8.32
N SER A 119 2.78 9.71 -9.22
CA SER A 119 2.47 9.42 -10.61
C SER A 119 2.99 8.03 -10.96
N PHE A 120 2.27 7.34 -11.85
CA PHE A 120 2.70 6.04 -12.38
C PHE A 120 3.93 6.14 -13.30
N TYR A 121 4.19 7.32 -13.86
CA TYR A 121 5.29 7.54 -14.81
C TYR A 121 6.48 8.24 -14.14
N SER A 122 6.36 9.55 -13.96
CA SER A 122 7.43 10.44 -13.49
C SER A 122 8.09 9.97 -12.19
N SER A 123 7.34 9.96 -11.08
CA SER A 123 7.82 9.54 -9.75
C SER A 123 8.07 8.04 -9.58
N GLN A 124 7.93 7.26 -10.65
CA GLN A 124 8.32 5.86 -10.69
C GLN A 124 9.45 5.60 -11.69
N GLY A 125 10.10 6.64 -12.24
CA GLY A 125 11.26 6.50 -13.11
C GLY A 125 10.94 5.83 -14.45
N ARG A 126 9.73 6.01 -14.98
CA ARG A 126 9.42 5.61 -16.36
C ARG A 126 9.82 6.75 -17.28
N LEU A 127 10.63 6.44 -18.30
CA LEU A 127 11.06 7.41 -19.28
C LEU A 127 9.97 7.57 -20.35
N ASP A 128 9.62 8.81 -20.63
CA ASP A 128 8.69 9.18 -21.70
C ASP A 128 9.28 10.40 -22.44
N PRO A 129 9.69 10.26 -23.71
CA PRO A 129 10.35 11.35 -24.44
C PRO A 129 9.43 12.56 -24.71
N ASP A 130 8.11 12.40 -24.55
CA ASP A 130 7.16 13.49 -24.74
C ASP A 130 7.05 14.42 -23.51
N PHE A 131 7.67 14.04 -22.38
CA PHE A 131 7.60 14.79 -21.12
C PHE A 131 8.98 15.09 -20.52
N TRP A 132 9.17 16.32 -20.03
CA TRP A 132 10.34 16.68 -19.23
C TRP A 132 10.13 16.25 -17.78
N ASP A 133 10.72 15.12 -17.40
CA ASP A 133 10.52 14.49 -16.09
C ASP A 133 11.78 14.41 -15.20
N ASP A 134 12.99 14.51 -15.76
CA ASP A 134 14.29 14.41 -15.05
C ASP A 134 14.32 13.26 -14.02
N ASN A 135 13.90 12.07 -14.44
CA ASN A 135 13.69 10.89 -13.60
C ASN A 135 14.59 9.69 -13.91
N GLU A 136 15.61 9.86 -14.76
CA GLU A 136 16.49 8.80 -15.25
C GLU A 136 17.27 8.12 -14.12
N SER A 137 17.63 8.87 -13.07
CA SER A 137 18.34 8.35 -11.90
C SER A 137 17.41 7.88 -10.78
N LEU A 138 16.10 8.15 -10.86
CA LEU A 138 15.20 8.07 -9.70
C LEU A 138 15.17 6.69 -9.05
N LEU A 139 15.14 5.61 -9.84
CA LEU A 139 15.16 4.24 -9.30
C LEU A 139 16.49 3.92 -8.60
N LYS A 140 17.61 4.44 -9.11
CA LYS A 140 18.92 4.29 -8.45
C LYS A 140 18.94 5.07 -7.14
N ASP A 141 18.40 6.28 -7.14
CA ASP A 141 18.33 7.14 -5.95
C ASP A 141 17.47 6.52 -4.85
N ILE A 142 16.35 5.87 -5.22
CA ILE A 142 15.51 5.07 -4.32
C ILE A 142 16.35 3.99 -3.63
N VAL A 143 17.05 3.15 -4.40
CA VAL A 143 17.80 2.02 -3.86
C VAL A 143 19.01 2.49 -3.05
N LEU A 144 19.65 3.60 -3.42
CA LEU A 144 20.76 4.17 -2.65
C LEU A 144 20.28 4.76 -1.32
N LYS A 145 19.17 5.50 -1.33
CA LYS A 145 18.64 6.16 -0.14
C LYS A 145 17.95 5.18 0.81
N TYR A 146 17.22 4.22 0.25
CA TYR A 146 16.46 3.21 0.98
C TYR A 146 16.74 1.82 0.39
N PRO A 147 17.87 1.18 0.75
CA PRO A 147 18.29 -0.11 0.17
C PRO A 147 17.33 -1.28 0.40
N LYS A 148 16.41 -1.14 1.37
CA LYS A 148 15.37 -2.13 1.67
C LYS A 148 14.01 -1.80 1.03
N THR A 149 13.98 -0.93 0.01
CA THR A 149 12.75 -0.71 -0.76
C THR A 149 12.51 -1.92 -1.65
N HIS A 150 11.39 -2.62 -1.43
CA HIS A 150 11.06 -3.83 -2.17
C HIS A 150 10.00 -3.56 -3.22
N SER A 151 9.06 -2.66 -2.94
CA SER A 151 7.91 -2.39 -3.79
C SER A 151 7.75 -0.92 -4.11
N ILE A 152 7.15 -0.63 -5.26
CA ILE A 152 6.74 0.70 -5.68
C ILE A 152 5.31 0.68 -6.25
N GLU A 153 4.44 1.50 -5.69
CA GLU A 153 3.04 1.69 -6.10
C GLU A 153 2.57 3.12 -5.79
N MET A 154 1.31 3.38 -5.42
CA MET A 154 0.76 4.74 -5.37
C MET A 154 -0.12 5.08 -4.15
N GLU A 155 -0.30 4.19 -3.16
CA GLU A 155 -1.28 4.42 -2.08
C GLU A 155 -0.91 3.90 -0.68
N THR A 156 -0.08 2.86 -0.56
CA THR A 156 0.13 2.15 0.72
C THR A 156 0.75 3.03 1.80
N SER A 157 1.72 3.86 1.46
CA SER A 157 2.37 4.78 2.41
C SER A 157 1.43 5.90 2.86
N MET A 158 0.49 6.32 2.02
CA MET A 158 -0.56 7.26 2.45
C MET A 158 -1.47 6.64 3.51
N LEU A 159 -1.85 5.37 3.35
CA LEU A 159 -2.62 4.65 4.37
C LEU A 159 -1.88 4.63 5.71
N PHE A 160 -0.60 4.25 5.71
CA PHE A 160 0.24 4.24 6.93
C PHE A 160 0.40 5.64 7.54
N HIS A 161 0.54 6.66 6.70
CA HIS A 161 0.63 8.04 7.15
C HIS A 161 -0.66 8.49 7.86
N LEU A 162 -1.82 8.25 7.25
CA LEU A 162 -3.11 8.65 7.82
C LEU A 162 -3.44 7.87 9.09
N ALA A 163 -3.08 6.59 9.15
CA ALA A 163 -3.20 5.80 10.37
C ALA A 163 -2.41 6.41 11.53
N ARG A 164 -1.16 6.84 11.27
CA ARG A 164 -0.33 7.58 12.24
C ARG A 164 -0.93 8.96 12.61
N CYS A 165 -1.60 9.61 11.68
CA CYS A 165 -2.20 10.94 11.90
C CYS A 165 -3.56 10.89 12.60
N ALA A 166 -4.15 9.72 12.82
CA ALA A 166 -5.34 9.56 13.65
C ALA A 166 -5.01 9.98 15.09
N ARG A 167 -5.59 11.09 15.54
CA ARG A 167 -5.24 11.72 16.82
C ARG A 167 -6.00 11.17 18.02
N ASP A 168 -7.20 10.65 17.78
CA ASP A 168 -8.08 10.17 18.84
C ASP A 168 -7.63 8.77 19.27
N PRO A 169 -7.06 8.61 20.49
CA PRO A 169 -6.56 7.33 20.96
C PRO A 169 -7.68 6.31 21.22
N THR A 170 -8.94 6.75 21.33
CA THR A 170 -10.10 5.85 21.51
C THR A 170 -10.61 5.30 20.17
N LYS A 171 -10.16 5.89 19.06
CA LYS A 171 -10.57 5.59 17.69
C LYS A 171 -9.35 5.34 16.78
N PRO A 172 -8.39 4.48 17.17
CA PRO A 172 -7.16 4.29 16.43
C PRO A 172 -7.44 3.66 15.06
N ILE A 173 -6.51 3.88 14.12
CA ILE A 173 -6.52 3.19 12.83
C ILE A 173 -5.33 2.22 12.82
N LYS A 174 -5.61 0.93 12.74
CA LYS A 174 -4.61 -0.13 12.52
C LYS A 174 -4.52 -0.39 11.03
N ALA A 175 -3.32 -0.29 10.45
CA ALA A 175 -3.15 -0.37 9.01
C ALA A 175 -1.99 -1.28 8.61
N ALA A 176 -2.29 -2.22 7.72
CA ALA A 176 -1.30 -3.04 7.04
C ALA A 176 -1.59 -3.05 5.53
N GLY A 177 -0.71 -3.67 4.75
CA GLY A 177 -0.97 -3.87 3.34
C GLY A 177 -0.10 -4.96 2.76
N CYS A 178 -0.54 -5.51 1.64
CA CYS A 178 0.23 -6.41 0.81
C CYS A 178 0.03 -6.06 -0.66
N MET A 179 1.05 -6.34 -1.46
CA MET A 179 1.01 -6.05 -2.88
C MET A 179 1.50 -7.24 -3.70
N GLN A 180 0.70 -7.64 -4.68
CA GLN A 180 1.12 -8.61 -5.68
C GLN A 180 2.08 -7.94 -6.68
N VAL A 181 3.21 -8.57 -6.96
CA VAL A 181 4.20 -8.06 -7.90
C VAL A 181 3.74 -8.33 -9.32
N PHE A 182 3.43 -7.25 -10.05
CA PHE A 182 3.01 -7.33 -11.44
C PHE A 182 4.16 -7.10 -12.42
N ALA A 183 5.14 -6.29 -12.02
CA ALA A 183 6.24 -5.91 -12.89
C ALA A 183 7.57 -5.87 -12.13
N ASP A 184 8.61 -6.46 -12.70
CA ASP A 184 9.98 -6.29 -12.26
C ASP A 184 10.57 -5.04 -12.89
N ARG A 185 10.87 -4.03 -12.06
CA ARG A 185 11.43 -2.76 -12.55
C ARG A 185 12.92 -2.85 -12.87
N LEU A 186 13.61 -3.90 -12.44
CA LEU A 186 15.02 -4.15 -12.70
C LEU A 186 15.21 -5.03 -13.92
N ALA A 187 14.38 -6.08 -14.07
CA ALA A 187 14.47 -7.03 -15.18
C ALA A 187 13.48 -6.74 -16.33
N ASN A 188 12.54 -5.81 -16.16
CA ASN A 188 11.48 -5.47 -17.12
C ASN A 188 10.60 -6.68 -17.51
N SER A 189 10.37 -7.60 -16.56
CA SER A 189 9.49 -8.77 -16.71
C SER A 189 8.13 -8.52 -16.06
N PHE A 190 7.11 -9.25 -16.51
CA PHE A 190 5.73 -9.07 -16.07
C PHE A 190 5.09 -10.38 -15.64
N ILE A 191 4.16 -10.29 -14.69
CA ILE A 191 3.34 -11.41 -14.27
C ILE A 191 2.43 -11.87 -15.42
N ARG A 192 2.15 -13.16 -15.50
CA ARG A 192 1.21 -13.71 -16.49
C ARG A 192 -0.24 -13.63 -15.99
N PRO A 193 -1.23 -13.39 -16.85
CA PRO A 193 -2.64 -13.29 -16.45
C PRO A 193 -3.17 -14.52 -15.72
N GLU A 194 -2.70 -15.72 -16.06
CA GLU A 194 -3.14 -16.97 -15.43
C GLU A 194 -2.70 -17.04 -13.97
N ILE A 195 -1.55 -16.45 -13.64
CA ILE A 195 -1.05 -16.35 -12.27
C ILE A 195 -1.85 -15.32 -11.48
N VAL A 196 -2.26 -14.22 -12.12
CA VAL A 196 -3.15 -13.22 -11.50
C VAL A 196 -4.48 -13.86 -11.11
N ALA A 197 -5.09 -14.62 -12.02
CA ALA A 197 -6.36 -15.29 -11.78
C ALA A 197 -6.34 -16.29 -10.61
N VAL A 198 -5.16 -16.84 -10.28
CA VAL A 198 -4.95 -17.71 -9.13
C VAL A 198 -4.67 -16.88 -7.86
N LEU A 199 -3.76 -15.92 -7.93
CA LEU A 199 -3.29 -15.18 -6.75
C LEU A 199 -4.31 -14.20 -6.20
N GLU A 200 -5.00 -13.43 -7.04
CA GLU A 200 -5.95 -12.41 -6.56
C GLU A 200 -7.03 -12.96 -5.61
N PRO A 201 -7.76 -14.04 -5.93
CA PRO A 201 -8.76 -14.58 -5.01
C PRO A 201 -8.12 -15.18 -3.74
N LEU A 202 -6.94 -15.80 -3.84
CA LEU A 202 -6.26 -16.39 -2.67
C LEU A 202 -5.75 -15.34 -1.71
N VAL A 203 -5.05 -14.33 -2.22
CA VAL A 203 -4.50 -13.21 -1.45
C VAL A 203 -5.65 -12.36 -0.89
N GLY A 204 -6.68 -12.10 -1.70
CA GLY A 204 -7.88 -11.39 -1.25
C GLY A 204 -8.57 -12.11 -0.09
N LYS A 205 -8.76 -13.43 -0.19
CA LYS A 205 -9.31 -14.23 0.91
C LYS A 205 -8.40 -14.20 2.15
N ALA A 206 -7.08 -14.35 1.98
CA ALA A 206 -6.14 -14.30 3.10
C ALA A 206 -6.14 -12.94 3.81
N CYS A 207 -6.37 -11.84 3.09
CA CYS A 207 -6.56 -10.52 3.68
C CYS A 207 -7.85 -10.43 4.51
N LEU A 208 -8.96 -11.00 4.01
CA LEU A 208 -10.22 -11.07 4.76
C LEU A 208 -10.09 -11.96 6.00
N ASP A 209 -9.43 -13.12 5.87
CA ASP A 209 -9.14 -14.02 6.98
C ASP A 209 -8.24 -13.36 8.03
N ALA A 210 -7.32 -12.48 7.62
CA ALA A 210 -6.52 -11.68 8.53
C ALA A 210 -7.37 -10.62 9.25
N LEU A 211 -8.22 -9.89 8.52
CA LEU A 211 -9.05 -8.82 9.09
C LEU A 211 -9.92 -9.31 10.25
N ILE A 212 -10.53 -10.49 10.12
CA ILE A 212 -11.38 -11.06 11.19
C ILE A 212 -10.61 -11.54 12.42
N GLN A 213 -9.28 -11.61 12.36
CA GLN A 213 -8.41 -11.93 13.50
C GLN A 213 -7.86 -10.68 14.19
N VAL A 214 -8.04 -9.49 13.61
CA VAL A 214 -7.56 -8.23 14.19
C VAL A 214 -8.52 -7.82 15.30
N GLU A 215 -7.96 -7.59 16.50
CA GLU A 215 -8.73 -7.07 17.62
C GLU A 215 -9.18 -5.63 17.36
N VAL A 216 -10.49 -5.41 17.46
CA VAL A 216 -11.15 -4.10 17.31
C VAL A 216 -11.73 -3.71 18.66
N GLU A 217 -11.30 -2.56 19.18
CA GLU A 217 -11.81 -2.01 20.45
C GLU A 217 -12.85 -0.93 20.20
N ASN A 218 -13.77 -0.74 21.16
CA ASN A 218 -14.82 0.29 21.13
C ASN A 218 -15.73 0.21 19.90
N GLU A 219 -16.13 -1.01 19.52
CA GLU A 219 -16.97 -1.26 18.34
C GLU A 219 -18.23 -0.38 18.30
N MET A 220 -18.57 0.05 17.09
CA MET A 220 -19.81 0.79 16.83
C MET A 220 -21.03 -0.05 17.24
N SER A 221 -22.00 0.58 17.92
CA SER A 221 -23.29 -0.06 18.18
C SER A 221 -23.98 -0.42 16.87
N VAL A 222 -24.60 -1.61 16.80
CA VAL A 222 -25.38 -2.02 15.62
C VAL A 222 -26.66 -1.23 15.43
N GLU A 223 -27.21 -0.65 16.51
CA GLU A 223 -28.43 0.16 16.49
C GLU A 223 -28.27 1.39 15.59
N GLY A 224 -29.23 1.63 14.69
CA GLY A 224 -29.20 2.74 13.73
C GLY A 224 -28.25 2.54 12.54
N THR A 225 -27.54 1.41 12.47
CA THR A 225 -26.64 1.10 11.34
C THR A 225 -27.37 0.27 10.27
N VAL A 226 -26.77 0.16 9.08
CA VAL A 226 -27.28 -0.72 8.02
C VAL A 226 -27.28 -2.20 8.41
N TRP A 227 -26.53 -2.57 9.46
CA TRP A 227 -26.43 -3.92 10.00
C TRP A 227 -27.44 -4.20 11.12
N GLU A 228 -28.23 -3.20 11.53
CA GLU A 228 -29.27 -3.39 12.52
C GLU A 228 -30.30 -4.44 12.04
N PRO A 229 -30.50 -5.55 12.79
CA PRO A 229 -31.49 -6.56 12.45
C PRO A 229 -32.87 -5.93 12.28
N VAL A 230 -33.58 -6.29 11.21
CA VAL A 230 -34.92 -5.73 10.93
C VAL A 230 -35.90 -5.96 12.09
N SER A 231 -35.73 -7.06 12.84
CA SER A 231 -36.51 -7.37 14.05
C SER A 231 -36.24 -6.46 15.25
N GLN A 232 -35.11 -5.76 15.25
CA GLN A 232 -34.67 -4.86 16.33
C GLN A 232 -34.88 -3.39 15.99
N ARG A 233 -35.12 -3.06 14.72
CA ARG A 233 -35.48 -1.71 14.29
C ARG A 233 -36.77 -1.29 14.98
N THR A 234 -36.64 -0.40 15.96
CA THR A 234 -37.80 0.30 16.48
C THR A 234 -38.41 1.10 15.33
N ALA A 235 -39.74 1.04 15.19
CA ALA A 235 -40.45 1.85 14.20
C ALA A 235 -40.24 3.33 14.57
N GLN A 236 -39.20 3.96 14.02
CA GLN A 236 -38.99 5.39 14.17
C GLN A 236 -39.93 6.08 13.18
N GLU A 237 -40.85 6.89 13.73
CA GLU A 237 -41.82 7.77 13.06
C GLU A 237 -41.16 8.79 12.12
#